data_AF-A0A9W6IND9-F1
#
_entry.id   AF-A0A9W6IND9-F1
#
_cell.length_a   1.000
_cell.length_b   1.000
_cell.length_c   1.000
_cell.angle_alpha   90.00
_cell.angle_beta   90.00
_cell.angle_gamma   90.00
#
_symmetry.space_group_name_H-M   'P 1'
#
loop_
_entity.id
_entity.type
_entity.pdbx_description
1 polymer ?
#
loop_
_entity_poly.entity_id
_entity_poly.type
_entity_poly.pdbx_seq_one_letter_code
_entity_poly.pdbx_strand_id
1 'polypeptide(L)'
;MTRSRAPINLGDDNDEDDIDMGALAKASAPRATPDQASIRRVAQESGFTSRGDKRQRRRRRRSPYTVTCGIRASEDMRVLFQDLAEHLNLKDAEAFELAILELAKAHGTAEHVERHAAILERYLSAD
;
A
#
# COMPACT_ATOMS: atom_id res chain seq x y z
N MET A 1 27.57 -1.97 -19.92
CA MET A 1 27.38 -3.43 -19.74
C MET A 1 25.89 -3.73 -19.72
N THR A 2 25.33 -4.10 -20.88
CA THR A 2 23.92 -4.49 -21.03
C THR A 2 23.80 -5.97 -20.71
N ARG A 3 22.97 -6.34 -19.72
CA ARG A 3 22.66 -7.74 -19.43
C ARG A 3 21.68 -8.24 -20.49
N SER A 4 22.20 -8.97 -21.47
CA SER A 4 21.40 -9.79 -22.39
C SER A 4 20.65 -10.84 -21.58
N ARG A 5 19.33 -10.92 -21.74
CA ARG A 5 18.52 -12.01 -21.17
C ARG A 5 18.54 -13.15 -22.16
N ALA A 6 18.98 -14.34 -21.72
CA ALA A 6 18.91 -15.55 -22.54
C ALA A 6 17.44 -15.85 -22.90
N PRO A 7 17.14 -16.26 -24.15
CA PRO A 7 15.81 -16.73 -24.50
C PRO A 7 15.51 -18.05 -23.78
N ILE A 8 14.28 -18.18 -23.31
CA ILE A 8 13.75 -19.43 -22.77
C ILE A 8 13.61 -20.40 -23.95
N ASN A 9 14.44 -21.43 -23.96
CA ASN A 9 14.34 -22.54 -24.90
C ASN A 9 13.31 -23.52 -24.33
N LEU A 10 12.04 -23.36 -24.68
CA LEU A 10 11.07 -24.43 -24.50
C LEU A 10 11.43 -25.49 -25.55
N GLY A 11 12.00 -26.59 -25.10
CA GLY A 11 12.11 -27.79 -25.93
C GLY A 11 10.71 -28.18 -26.38
N ASP A 12 10.57 -28.36 -27.69
CA ASP A 12 9.41 -28.92 -28.36
C ASP A 12 9.35 -30.42 -28.05
N ASP A 13 9.04 -30.76 -26.80
CA ASP A 13 8.67 -32.12 -26.41
C ASP A 13 7.19 -32.30 -26.79
N ASN A 14 6.97 -32.69 -28.05
CA ASN A 14 5.69 -33.23 -28.53
C ASN A 14 5.42 -34.58 -27.87
N ASP A 15 5.01 -34.55 -26.61
CA ASP A 15 4.25 -35.64 -26.00
C ASP A 15 2.77 -35.26 -26.11
N GLU A 16 2.13 -35.74 -27.18
CA GLU A 16 0.68 -35.68 -27.42
C GLU A 16 -0.07 -36.61 -26.46
N ASP A 17 0.06 -36.38 -25.16
CA ASP A 17 -0.95 -36.84 -24.21
C ASP A 17 -2.13 -35.86 -24.31
N ASP A 18 -3.17 -36.28 -25.04
CA ASP A 18 -4.41 -35.54 -25.21
C ASP A 18 -5.12 -35.43 -23.85
N ILE A 19 -4.80 -34.38 -23.09
CA ILE A 19 -5.36 -34.12 -21.77
C ILE A 19 -6.86 -33.83 -21.95
N ASP A 20 -7.72 -34.80 -21.60
CA ASP A 20 -9.17 -34.59 -21.56
C ASP A 20 -9.56 -33.57 -20.49
N MET A 21 -9.59 -32.30 -20.90
CA MET A 21 -10.00 -31.15 -20.08
C MET A 21 -11.47 -31.25 -19.63
N GLY A 22 -12.29 -32.10 -20.26
CA GLY A 22 -13.69 -32.33 -19.91
C GLY A 22 -13.88 -33.17 -18.65
N ALA A 23 -12.95 -34.10 -18.37
CA ALA A 23 -12.92 -34.88 -17.14
C ALA A 23 -12.52 -34.02 -15.92
N LEU A 24 -11.64 -33.03 -16.13
CA LEU A 24 -11.13 -32.16 -15.06
C LEU A 24 -12.21 -31.23 -14.45
N ALA A 25 -13.19 -30.83 -15.26
CA ALA A 25 -14.24 -29.90 -14.84
C ALA A 25 -15.28 -30.48 -13.87
N LYS A 26 -15.37 -31.82 -13.76
CA LYS A 26 -16.39 -32.50 -12.92
C LYS A 26 -15.93 -32.85 -11.51
N ALA A 27 -14.65 -32.64 -11.18
CA ALA A 27 -14.13 -32.88 -9.84
C ALA A 27 -14.38 -31.66 -8.93
N SER A 28 -15.64 -31.43 -8.56
CA SER A 28 -15.97 -30.58 -7.40
C SER A 28 -15.65 -31.36 -6.11
N ALA A 29 -14.37 -31.57 -5.83
CA ALA A 29 -13.97 -32.03 -4.51
C ALA A 29 -14.42 -30.99 -3.46
N PRO A 30 -14.94 -31.40 -2.29
CA PRO A 30 -15.20 -30.47 -1.20
C PRO A 30 -13.87 -29.77 -0.89
N ARG A 31 -13.85 -28.44 -0.98
CA ARG A 31 -12.71 -27.64 -0.51
C ARG A 31 -12.65 -27.79 1.00
N ALA A 32 -12.00 -28.85 1.48
CA ALA A 32 -11.58 -28.92 2.86
C ALA A 32 -10.69 -27.70 3.08
N THR A 33 -11.16 -26.73 3.87
CA THR A 33 -10.33 -25.63 4.31
C THR A 33 -9.22 -26.27 5.15
N PRO A 34 -7.98 -26.36 4.63
CA PRO A 34 -6.93 -27.00 5.37
C PRO A 34 -6.64 -26.09 6.57
N ASP A 35 -6.45 -26.69 7.74
CA ASP A 35 -6.07 -25.96 8.94
C ASP A 35 -4.83 -25.09 8.65
N GLN A 36 -4.90 -23.79 8.93
CA GLN A 36 -3.80 -22.87 8.63
C GLN A 36 -2.48 -23.31 9.31
N ALA A 37 -2.56 -24.02 10.43
CA ALA A 37 -1.39 -24.55 11.11
C ALA A 37 -0.69 -25.65 10.28
N SER A 38 -1.44 -26.53 9.60
CA SER A 38 -0.86 -27.58 8.77
C SER A 38 -0.22 -27.01 7.50
N ILE A 39 -0.86 -26.01 6.88
CA ILE A 39 -0.30 -25.29 5.71
C ILE A 39 1.03 -24.63 6.08
N ARG A 40 1.09 -23.95 7.24
CA ARG A 40 2.33 -23.28 7.70
C ARG A 40 3.45 -24.28 7.97
N ARG A 41 3.13 -25.45 8.52
CA ARG A 41 4.09 -26.51 8.79
C ARG A 41 4.66 -27.09 7.50
N VAL A 42 3.81 -27.46 6.54
CA VAL A 42 4.25 -27.97 5.22
C VAL A 42 5.07 -26.94 4.46
N ALA A 43 4.69 -25.65 4.54
CA ALA A 43 5.46 -24.56 3.95
C ALA A 43 6.86 -24.43 4.56
N GLN A 44 6.99 -24.49 5.90
CA GLN A 44 8.29 -24.48 6.58
C GLN A 44 9.15 -25.69 6.21
N GLU A 45 8.56 -26.89 6.19
CA GLU A 45 9.24 -28.14 5.82
C GLU A 45 9.73 -28.11 4.35
N SER A 46 9.00 -27.42 3.46
CA SER A 46 9.40 -27.21 2.06
C SER A 46 10.42 -26.07 1.87
N GLY A 47 10.96 -25.50 2.95
CA GLY A 47 11.89 -24.38 2.91
C GLY A 47 11.23 -23.03 2.53
N PHE A 48 9.90 -22.98 2.44
CA PHE A 48 9.17 -21.76 2.21
C PHE A 48 9.08 -20.97 3.51
N THR A 49 10.05 -20.09 3.74
CA THR A 49 9.96 -19.12 4.83
C THR A 49 8.79 -18.18 4.54
N SER A 50 7.74 -18.28 5.35
CA SER A 50 6.70 -17.26 5.38
C SER A 50 7.39 -15.90 5.53
N ARG A 51 7.05 -14.93 4.68
CA ARG A 51 7.38 -13.52 4.91
C ARG A 51 6.47 -13.00 6.04
N GLY A 52 6.56 -13.65 7.20
CA GLY A 52 5.77 -13.37 8.38
C GLY A 52 5.94 -11.91 8.76
N ASP A 53 4.80 -11.25 8.92
CA ASP A 53 4.63 -9.91 9.43
C ASP A 53 5.57 -8.87 8.83
N LYS A 54 5.40 -8.60 7.53
CA LYS A 54 5.60 -7.23 7.06
C LYS A 54 4.68 -6.36 7.91
N ARG A 55 5.23 -5.77 8.99
CA ARG A 55 4.62 -4.86 9.97
C ARG A 55 3.19 -4.57 9.56
N GLN A 56 2.21 -5.24 10.20
CA GLN A 56 0.78 -5.08 9.90
C GLN A 56 0.56 -3.68 9.33
N ARG A 57 0.39 -3.59 8.01
CA ARG A 57 0.28 -2.29 7.34
C ARG A 57 -0.86 -1.61 8.07
N ARG A 58 -0.53 -0.61 8.91
CA ARG A 58 -1.50 0.10 9.77
C ARG A 58 -2.71 0.38 8.88
N ARG A 59 -3.90 -0.07 9.28
CA ARG A 59 -5.14 0.25 8.56
C ARG A 59 -5.34 1.76 8.68
N ARG A 60 -4.73 2.51 7.76
CA ARG A 60 -4.82 3.96 7.72
C ARG A 60 -6.28 4.33 7.46
N ARG A 61 -6.81 5.26 8.24
CA ARG A 61 -8.12 5.87 7.97
C ARG A 61 -8.07 6.46 6.56
N ARG A 62 -9.06 6.17 5.71
CA ARG A 62 -9.12 6.76 4.37
C ARG A 62 -9.32 8.27 4.51
N SER A 63 -8.47 9.04 3.85
CA SER A 63 -8.65 10.48 3.72
C SER A 63 -9.73 10.77 2.68
N PRO A 64 -10.56 11.81 2.85
CA PRO A 64 -11.45 12.30 1.81
C PRO A 64 -10.71 12.92 0.62
N TYR A 65 -9.44 13.31 0.81
CA TYR A 65 -8.63 13.94 -0.25
C TYR A 65 -8.17 12.93 -1.31
N THR A 66 -8.33 13.30 -2.58
CA THR A 66 -7.99 12.48 -3.76
C THR A 66 -6.68 12.89 -4.42
N VAL A 67 -6.19 14.10 -4.13
CA VAL A 67 -4.95 14.65 -4.71
C VAL A 67 -3.76 14.25 -3.82
N THR A 68 -2.67 13.80 -4.44
CA THR A 68 -1.44 13.42 -3.74
C THR A 68 -0.41 14.55 -3.81
N CYS A 69 0.29 14.78 -2.70
CA CYS A 69 1.41 15.73 -2.62
C CYS A 69 2.73 14.96 -2.56
N GLY A 70 3.51 14.97 -3.65
CA GLY A 70 4.75 14.21 -3.78
C GLY A 70 5.99 14.95 -3.28
N ILE A 71 6.07 15.22 -1.98
CA ILE A 71 7.22 15.93 -1.39
C ILE A 71 8.33 14.92 -1.05
N ARG A 72 9.57 15.23 -1.44
CA ARG A 72 10.76 14.49 -0.97
C ARG A 72 11.13 14.98 0.42
N ALA A 73 11.27 14.05 1.36
CA ALA A 73 11.68 14.33 2.74
C ALA A 73 12.78 13.35 3.17
N SER A 74 13.55 13.74 4.18
CA SER A 74 14.46 12.81 4.87
C SER A 74 13.67 11.65 5.49
N GLU A 75 14.28 10.46 5.58
CA GLU A 75 13.63 9.27 6.13
C GLU A 75 13.15 9.50 7.57
N ASP A 76 14.01 10.06 8.42
CA ASP A 76 13.70 10.35 9.82
C ASP A 76 12.58 11.39 9.96
N MET A 77 12.56 12.38 9.06
CA MET A 77 11.56 13.45 9.09
C MET A 77 10.17 12.93 8.73
N ARG A 78 10.09 11.96 7.82
CA ARG A 78 8.83 11.28 7.49
C ARG A 78 8.26 10.52 8.69
N VAL A 79 9.13 9.87 9.47
CA VAL A 79 8.72 9.14 10.67
C VAL A 79 8.23 10.13 11.74
N LEU A 80 9.01 11.17 12.02
CA LEU A 80 8.65 12.21 12.98
C LEU A 80 7.29 12.85 12.67
N PHE A 81 7.04 13.17 11.39
CA PHE A 81 5.75 13.74 10.97
C PHE A 81 4.57 12.79 11.26
N GLN A 82 4.74 11.49 11.00
CA GLN A 82 3.70 10.49 11.27
C GLN A 82 3.46 10.30 12.77
N ASP A 83 4.53 10.29 13.57
CA ASP A 83 4.43 10.17 15.02
C ASP A 83 3.73 11.40 15.63
N LEU A 84 4.01 12.60 15.13
CA LEU A 84 3.31 13.83 15.53
C LEU A 84 1.82 13.80 15.17
N ALA A 85 1.49 13.40 13.93
CA ALA A 85 0.10 13.27 13.50
C ALA A 85 -0.67 12.27 14.39
N GLU A 86 -0.05 11.14 14.73
CA GLU A 86 -0.65 10.14 15.62
C GLU A 86 -0.81 10.66 17.05
N HIS A 87 0.19 11.35 17.60
CA HIS A 87 0.11 11.94 18.93
C HIS A 87 -1.05 12.95 19.05
N LEU A 88 -1.31 13.69 17.97
CA LEU A 88 -2.41 14.64 17.87
C LEU A 88 -3.74 14.00 17.44
N ASN A 89 -3.77 12.68 17.20
CA ASN A 89 -4.92 11.94 16.66
C ASN A 89 -5.46 12.49 15.32
N LEU A 90 -4.58 13.06 14.51
CA LEU A 90 -4.90 13.63 13.19
C LEU A 90 -4.55 12.66 12.07
N LYS A 91 -5.21 12.81 10.92
CA LYS A 91 -4.75 12.16 9.68
C LYS A 91 -3.53 12.91 9.14
N ASP A 92 -2.64 12.18 8.45
CA ASP A 92 -1.45 12.76 7.79
C ASP A 92 -1.79 14.02 6.95
N ALA A 93 -2.95 14.05 6.28
CA ALA A 93 -3.38 15.19 5.47
C ALA A 93 -3.81 16.40 6.32
N GLU A 94 -4.56 16.17 7.41
CA GLU A 94 -4.99 17.21 8.34
C GLU A 94 -3.78 17.81 9.07
N ALA A 95 -2.83 16.96 9.48
CA ALA A 95 -1.57 17.40 10.08
C ALA A 95 -0.73 18.24 9.12
N PHE A 96 -0.76 17.92 7.82
CA PHE A 96 -0.03 18.67 6.79
C PHE A 96 -0.63 20.06 6.57
N GLU A 97 -1.95 20.17 6.50
CA GLU A 97 -2.66 21.46 6.38
C GLU A 97 -2.39 22.37 7.60
N LEU A 98 -2.46 21.80 8.81
CA LEU A 98 -2.11 22.54 10.03
C LEU A 98 -0.65 22.99 10.03
N ALA A 99 0.28 22.16 9.56
CA ALA A 99 1.68 22.55 9.47
C ALA A 99 1.89 23.73 8.51
N ILE A 100 1.20 23.75 7.37
CA ILE A 100 1.24 24.89 6.43
C ILE A 100 0.69 26.16 7.10
N LEU A 101 -0.42 26.05 7.81
CA LEU A 101 -1.05 27.18 8.48
C LEU A 101 -0.17 27.73 9.60
N GLU A 102 0.44 26.88 10.42
CA GLU A 102 1.38 27.32 11.46
C GLU A 102 2.65 27.95 10.88
N LEU A 103 3.19 27.41 9.79
CA LEU A 103 4.30 28.04 9.06
C LEU A 103 3.92 29.42 8.51
N ALA A 104 2.73 29.56 7.92
CA ALA A 104 2.25 30.83 7.39
C ALA A 104 2.08 31.90 8.48
N LYS A 105 1.55 31.50 9.65
CA LYS A 105 1.45 32.38 10.82
C LYS A 105 2.83 32.79 11.34
N ALA A 106 3.73 31.83 11.50
CA ALA A 106 5.07 32.06 12.07
C ALA A 106 5.91 33.04 11.23
N HIS A 107 5.73 33.04 9.90
CA HIS A 107 6.45 33.91 8.99
C HIS A 107 5.70 35.20 8.60
N GLY A 108 4.54 35.48 9.21
CA GLY A 108 3.81 36.73 9.00
C GLY A 108 3.19 36.88 7.60
N THR A 109 2.99 35.78 6.88
CA THR A 109 2.43 35.80 5.52
C THR A 109 0.90 35.78 5.58
N ALA A 110 0.27 36.92 5.86
CA ALA A 110 -1.19 37.05 5.97
C ALA A 110 -1.93 36.55 4.71
N GLU A 111 -1.39 36.82 3.52
CA GLU A 111 -1.93 36.34 2.25
C GLU A 111 -2.08 34.80 2.20
N HIS A 112 -1.13 34.07 2.80
CA HIS A 112 -1.12 32.61 2.76
C HIS A 112 -2.13 32.02 3.75
N VAL A 113 -2.42 32.73 4.85
CA VAL A 113 -3.47 32.37 5.80
C VAL A 113 -4.85 32.58 5.17
N GLU A 114 -5.07 33.71 4.49
CA GLU A 114 -6.32 33.97 3.75
C GLU A 114 -6.54 32.95 2.64
N ARG A 115 -5.48 32.63 1.88
CA ARG A 115 -5.54 31.58 0.84
C ARG A 115 -5.90 30.21 1.43
N HIS A 116 -5.35 29.86 2.60
CA HIS A 116 -5.70 28.61 3.28
C HIS A 116 -7.18 28.59 3.69
N ALA A 117 -7.72 29.69 4.24
CA ALA A 117 -9.13 29.80 4.60
C ALA A 117 -10.05 29.63 3.38
N ALA A 118 -9.74 30.31 2.26
CA ALA A 118 -10.50 30.20 1.02
C ALA A 118 -10.49 28.77 0.43
N ILE A 119 -9.37 28.04 0.59
CA ILE A 119 -9.27 26.63 0.18
C ILE A 119 -10.21 25.76 1.02
N LEU A 120 -10.22 25.93 2.34
CA LEU A 120 -11.11 25.16 3.22
C LEU A 120 -12.58 25.40 2.90
N GLU A 121 -12.98 26.66 2.70
CA GLU A 121 -14.36 27.01 2.31
C GLU A 121 -14.80 26.33 1.01
N ARG A 122 -13.91 26.27 0.02
CA ARG A 122 -14.18 25.57 -1.24
C ARG A 122 -14.44 24.08 -1.03
N TYR A 123 -13.74 23.43 -0.11
CA TYR A 123 -13.95 22.01 0.18
C TYR A 123 -15.18 21.77 1.06
N LEU A 124 -15.50 22.68 1.98
CA LEU A 124 -16.71 22.61 2.83
C LEU A 124 -18.00 22.92 2.06
N SER A 125 -17.93 23.72 0.99
CA SER A 125 -19.08 24.11 0.16
C SER A 125 -19.35 23.17 -1.01
N ALA A 126 -18.54 22.12 -1.19
CA ALA A 126 -18.63 21.18 -2.30
C ALA A 126 -19.37 19.86 -1.95
N ASP A 127 -19.90 19.76 -0.73
CA ASP A 127 -20.85 18.72 -0.28
C ASP A 127 -22.30 19.22 -0.38
#